data_AF-A0ABC9VAB3-F1
#
_entry.id   AF-A0ABC9VAB3-F1
#
_cell.length_a   1.000
_cell.length_b   1.000
_cell.length_c   1.000
_cell.angle_alpha   90.00
_cell.angle_beta   90.00
_cell.angle_gamma   90.00
#
_symmetry.space_group_name_H-M   'P 1'
#
loop_
_entity.id
_entity.type
_entity.pdbx_description
1 polymer ?
#
loop_
_entity_poly.entity_id
_entity_poly.type
_entity_poly.pdbx_seq_one_letter_code
_entity_poly.pdbx_strand_id
1 'polypeptide(L)' 'MDPVNLAEFKKRFPIFKDVPDSEFIYRNGKWFISLKATKQLAYKHKNKELIKFINTVEGKRNELNGN' A
#
# COMPACT_ATOMS: atom_id res chain seq x y z
N MET A 1 5.21 -1.35 -23.58
CA MET A 1 6.06 -1.30 -22.38
C MET A 1 5.75 -2.54 -21.58
N ASP A 2 6.71 -3.43 -21.42
CA ASP A 2 6.62 -4.53 -20.47
C ASP A 2 6.26 -3.98 -19.09
N PRO A 3 5.36 -4.65 -18.35
CA PRO A 3 5.04 -4.24 -16.99
C PRO A 3 6.34 -4.21 -16.18
N VAL A 4 6.65 -3.08 -15.55
CA VAL A 4 7.80 -2.98 -14.64
C VAL A 4 7.66 -4.11 -13.63
N ASN A 5 8.58 -5.07 -13.66
CA ASN A 5 8.54 -6.22 -12.78
C ASN A 5 8.54 -5.75 -11.31
N LEU A 6 7.85 -6.46 -10.41
CA LEU A 6 7.73 -6.08 -9.00
C LEU A 6 9.11 -5.89 -8.34
N ALA A 7 10.09 -6.72 -8.72
CA ALA A 7 11.47 -6.58 -8.27
C ALA A 7 12.09 -5.22 -8.67
N GLU A 8 11.84 -4.76 -9.90
CA GLU A 8 12.34 -3.47 -10.39
C GLU A 8 11.59 -2.31 -9.72
N PHE A 9 10.29 -2.47 -9.49
CA PHE A 9 9.50 -1.52 -8.72
C PHE A 9 10.06 -1.36 -7.29
N LYS A 10 10.33 -2.46 -6.59
CA LYS A 10 10.91 -2.46 -5.24
C LYS A 10 12.34 -1.89 -5.20
N LYS A 11 13.13 -2.08 -6.27
CA LYS A 11 14.46 -1.44 -6.40
C LYS A 11 14.36 0.08 -6.48
N ARG A 12 13.39 0.60 -7.24
CA ARG A 12 13.15 2.05 -7.36
C ARG A 12 12.60 2.66 -6.07
N PHE A 13 11.82 1.89 -5.32
CA PHE A 13 11.15 2.33 -4.11
C PHE A 13 11.53 1.43 -2.92
N PRO A 14 12.71 1.66 -2.30
CA PRO A 14 13.24 0.80 -1.24
C PRO A 14 12.36 0.74 0.01
N ILE A 15 11.42 1.67 0.17
CA ILE A 15 10.38 1.61 1.21
C ILE A 15 9.53 0.32 1.11
N PHE A 16 9.38 -0.24 -0.08
CA PHE A 16 8.62 -1.46 -0.33
C PHE A 16 9.46 -2.75 -0.25
N LYS A 17 10.77 -2.65 0.04
CA LYS A 17 11.67 -3.82 0.03
C LYS A 17 11.24 -4.91 1.00
N ASP A 18 10.73 -4.51 2.17
CA ASP A 18 10.34 -5.40 3.25
C ASP A 18 8.86 -5.83 3.15
N VAL A 19 8.14 -5.39 2.11
CA VAL A 19 6.74 -5.75 1.91
C VAL A 19 6.67 -7.05 1.11
N PRO A 20 5.95 -8.09 1.61
CA PRO A 20 5.81 -9.34 0.88
C PRO A 20 5.08 -9.15 -0.44
N ASP A 21 5.51 -9.88 -1.46
CA ASP A 21 5.01 -9.78 -2.83
C ASP A 21 3.51 -10.08 -2.93
N SER A 22 2.97 -10.91 -2.03
CA SER A 22 1.54 -11.21 -1.90
C SER A 22 0.67 -10.00 -1.56
N GLU A 23 1.25 -8.92 -1.02
CA GLU A 23 0.53 -7.67 -0.73
C GLU A 23 0.47 -6.74 -1.95
N PHE A 24 1.10 -7.12 -3.07
CA PHE A 24 1.06 -6.37 -4.32
C PHE A 24 0.10 -6.97 -5.31
N ILE A 25 -0.63 -6.10 -6.01
CA ILE A 25 -1.54 -6.48 -7.07
C ILE A 25 -1.26 -5.56 -8.27
N TYR A 26 -1.02 -6.16 -9.43
CA TYR A 26 -0.89 -5.41 -10.67
C TYR A 26 -2.24 -5.25 -11.35
N ARG A 27 -2.72 -4.02 -11.54
CA ARG A 27 -3.96 -3.71 -12.29
C ARG A 27 -3.76 -2.47 -13.14
N ASN A 28 -4.33 -2.46 -14.35
CA ASN A 28 -4.34 -1.29 -15.25
C ASN A 28 -2.97 -0.60 -15.41
N GLY A 29 -1.89 -1.38 -15.57
CA GLY A 29 -0.55 -0.81 -15.76
C GLY A 29 0.12 -0.31 -14.48
N LYS A 30 -0.48 -0.52 -13.30
CA LYS A 30 -0.02 0.03 -12.02
C LYS A 30 0.09 -1.04 -10.94
N TRP A 31 1.12 -0.91 -10.11
CA TRP A 31 1.24 -1.67 -8.88
C TRP A 31 0.41 -1.03 -7.78
N PHE A 32 -0.51 -1.80 -7.24
CA PHE A 32 -1.26 -1.47 -6.03
C PHE A 32 -0.70 -2.29 -4.88
N ILE A 33 -0.73 -1.70 -3.69
CA ILE A 33 -0.32 -2.32 -2.43
C ILE A 33 -1.54 -2.41 -1.52
N SER A 34 -1.67 -3.54 -0.82
CA SER A 34 -2.72 -3.76 0.17
C SER A 34 -2.69 -2.69 1.26
N LEU A 35 -3.88 -2.27 1.70
CA LEU A 35 -4.02 -1.25 2.75
C LEU A 35 -3.31 -1.65 4.05
N LYS A 36 -3.31 -2.96 4.37
CA LYS A 36 -2.58 -3.54 5.50
C LYS A 36 -1.08 -3.27 5.42
N ALA A 37 -0.45 -3.57 4.29
CA ALA A 37 0.97 -3.29 4.08
C ALA A 37 1.27 -1.78 4.11
N THR A 38 0.42 -0.94 3.51
CA THR A 38 0.55 0.52 3.60
C THR A 38 0.49 1.02 5.04
N LYS A 39 -0.39 0.44 5.87
CA LYS A 39 -0.48 0.74 7.31
C LYS A 39 0.82 0.37 8.02
N GLN A 40 1.29 -0.86 7.87
CA GLN A 40 2.54 -1.30 8.48
C GLN A 40 3.73 -0.39 8.11
N LEU A 41 3.82 0.02 6.84
CA LEU A 41 4.83 0.97 6.39
C LEU A 41 4.68 2.34 7.06
N ALA A 42 3.46 2.87 7.14
CA ALA A 42 3.20 4.17 7.76
C ALA A 42 3.62 4.18 9.24
N TYR A 43 3.33 3.11 9.98
CA TYR A 43 3.76 2.95 11.38
C TYR A 43 5.28 2.76 11.49
N LYS A 44 5.89 1.92 10.64
CA LYS A 44 7.34 1.68 10.62
C LYS A 44 8.14 2.98 10.39
N HIS A 45 7.68 3.80 9.45
CA HIS A 45 8.31 5.09 9.12
C HIS A 45 7.81 6.26 9.98
N LYS A 46 6.94 6.01 10.97
CA LYS A 46 6.31 7.02 11.83
C LYS A 46 5.69 8.18 11.02
N ASN A 47 5.17 7.90 9.84
CA ASN A 47 4.58 8.90 8.96
C ASN A 47 3.14 9.21 9.42
N LYS A 48 3.00 10.27 10.22
CA LYS A 48 1.73 10.65 10.86
C LYS A 48 0.63 10.98 9.86
N GLU A 49 0.97 11.63 8.74
CA GLU A 49 -0.02 12.01 7.72
C GLU A 49 -0.58 10.77 7.01
N LEU A 50 0.30 9.83 6.65
CA LEU A 50 -0.13 8.59 6.03
C LEU A 50 -0.97 7.72 6.99
N ILE A 51 -0.60 7.66 8.27
CA ILE A 51 -1.41 6.99 9.31
C ILE A 51 -2.79 7.64 9.41
N LYS A 52 -2.87 8.98 9.45
CA LYS A 52 -4.15 9.71 9.52
C LYS A 52 -5.00 9.44 8.29
N PHE A 53 -4.40 9.46 7.09
CA PHE A 53 -5.10 9.15 5.85
C PHE A 53 -5.68 7.72 5.86
N ILE A 54 -4.87 6.73 6.25
CA ILE A 54 -5.31 5.33 6.32
C ILE A 54 -6.46 5.17 7.32
N ASN A 55 -6.36 5.76 8.51
CA ASN A 55 -7.43 5.69 9.51
C ASN A 55 -8.73 6.33 9.00
N THR A 56 -8.66 7.44 8.28
CA THR A 56 -9.85 8.05 7.65
C THR A 56 -10.46 7.14 6.58
N VAL A 57 -9.65 6.50 5.75
CA VAL A 57 -10.13 5.57 4.71
C VAL A 57 -10.73 4.30 5.33
N GLU A 58 -10.11 3.75 6.37
CA GLU A 58 -10.65 2.60 7.12
C GLU A 58 -11.97 2.94 7.80
N GLY A 59 -12.06 4.12 8.44
CA GLY A 59 -13.30 4.61 9.06
C GLY A 59 -14.45 4.70 8.07
N LYS A 60 -14.23 5.35 6.91
CA LYS A 60 -15.25 5.46 5.86
C LYS A 60 -15.67 4.11 5.27
N ARG A 61 -14.74 3.16 5.16
CA ARG A 61 -15.05 1.81 4.66
C ARG A 61 -15.90 1.02 5.65
N ASN A 62 -15.75 1.27 6.94
CA ASN A 62 -16.57 0.68 7.98
C ASN A 62 -17.99 1.28 7.98
N GLU A 63 -18.12 2.59 7.73
CA GLU A 63 -19.43 3.25 7.57
C GLU A 63 -20.21 2.76 6.33
N LEU A 64 -19.52 2.47 5.23
CA LEU A 64 -20.14 1.97 3.99
C LEU A 64 -20.53 0.49 4.04
N ASN A 65 -19.91 -0.32 4.89
CA ASN A 65 -20.23 -1.74 5.08
C ASN A 65 -21.20 -1.98 6.26
N GLY A 66 -21.60 -0.92 6.97
CA GLY A 66 -22.45 -0.99 8.16
C GLY A 66 -23.94 -0.66 7.93
N ASN A 67 -24.39 -0.55 6.67
CA ASN A 67 -25.79 -0.30 6.29
C ASN A 67 -26.35 -1.43 5.43
#